data_AF-A0A0R3FBK8-F1
#
_entry.id   AF-A0A0R3FBK8-F1
#
_cell.length_a   1.000
_cell.length_b   1.000
_cell.length_c   1.000
_cell.angle_alpha   90.00
_cell.angle_beta   90.00
_cell.angle_gamma   90.00
#
_symmetry.space_group_name_H-M   'P 1'
#
loop_
_entity.id
_entity.type
_entity.pdbx_description
1 polymer ?
#
loop_
_entity_poly.entity_id
_entity_poly.type
_entity_poly.pdbx_seq_one_letter_code
_entity_poly.pdbx_strand_id
1 'polypeptide(L)'
;MQLYLHTLGSSIACATQTKAVTLELGDTREPSPAAQKAKVSRLLDEAMASLDAVIRSKKLPSTDIPAATLGRRLIERGETYDAVNRTYTPGPGFAAYLAALVTDEVATAQIQATLMKADREGC
;
A
#
# COMPACT_ATOMS: atom_id res chain seq x y z
N MET A 1 -17.47 -7.38 -10.06
CA MET A 1 -17.34 -6.35 -9.01
C MET A 1 -16.45 -6.81 -7.85
N GLN A 2 -16.59 -8.04 -7.38
CA GLN A 2 -15.78 -8.62 -6.29
C GLN A 2 -14.26 -8.57 -6.55
N LEU A 3 -13.80 -8.93 -7.76
CA LEU A 3 -12.38 -8.87 -8.12
C LEU A 3 -11.80 -7.44 -8.02
N TYR A 4 -12.54 -6.43 -8.49
CA TYR A 4 -12.12 -5.03 -8.42
C TYR A 4 -11.95 -4.57 -6.97
N LEU A 5 -12.90 -4.89 -6.09
CA LEU A 5 -12.85 -4.54 -4.67
C LEU A 5 -11.72 -5.27 -3.94
N HIS A 6 -11.42 -6.52 -4.31
CA HIS A 6 -10.28 -7.26 -3.78
C HIS A 6 -8.95 -6.64 -4.17
N THR A 7 -8.79 -6.29 -5.44
CA THR A 7 -7.57 -5.67 -5.94
C THR A 7 -7.35 -4.32 -5.27
N LEU A 8 -8.40 -3.53 -5.12
CA LEU A 8 -8.35 -2.20 -4.50
C LEU A 8 -8.12 -2.28 -2.98
N GLY A 9 -8.76 -3.21 -2.28
CA GLY A 9 -8.46 -3.48 -0.87
C GLY A 9 -7.02 -3.97 -0.65
N SER A 10 -6.51 -4.81 -1.56
CA SER A 10 -5.13 -5.29 -1.53
C SER A 10 -4.11 -4.17 -1.78
N SER A 11 -4.39 -3.26 -2.72
CA SER A 11 -3.50 -2.13 -2.99
C SER A 11 -3.44 -1.14 -1.82
N ILE A 12 -4.57 -0.87 -1.15
CA ILE A 12 -4.61 -0.03 0.06
C ILE A 12 -3.90 -0.71 1.23
N ALA A 13 -4.10 -2.01 1.43
CA ALA A 13 -3.38 -2.77 2.47
C ALA A 13 -1.86 -2.76 2.22
N CYS A 14 -1.43 -2.80 0.96
CA CYS A 14 -0.01 -2.62 0.60
C CYS A 14 0.48 -1.19 0.85
N ALA A 15 -0.31 -0.17 0.48
CA ALA A 15 0.08 1.24 0.60
C ALA A 15 0.14 1.75 2.04
N THR A 16 -0.69 1.21 2.93
CA THR A 16 -0.75 1.58 4.35
C THR A 16 0.38 0.98 5.19
N GLN A 17 1.21 0.08 4.62
CA GLN A 17 2.27 -0.61 5.36
C GLN A 17 3.64 0.02 5.11
N THR A 18 4.17 0.60 6.18
CA THR A 18 5.16 1.69 6.26
C THR A 18 6.60 1.36 5.85
N LYS A 19 6.92 0.11 5.51
CA LYS A 19 8.32 -0.28 5.24
C LYS A 19 8.64 -0.16 3.75
N ALA A 20 8.85 1.07 3.32
CA ALA A 20 9.46 1.35 2.01
C ALA A 20 10.94 0.96 2.06
N VAL A 21 11.35 0.05 1.18
CA VAL A 21 12.77 -0.30 1.01
C VAL A 21 13.38 0.75 0.09
N THR A 22 14.28 1.57 0.63
CA THR A 22 14.99 2.61 -0.13
C THR A 22 16.40 2.14 -0.46
N LEU A 23 16.85 2.42 -1.68
CA LEU A 23 18.24 2.25 -2.09
C LEU A 23 18.94 3.60 -1.97
N GLU A 24 19.66 3.79 -0.86
CA GLU A 24 20.41 5.02 -0.57
C GLU A 24 21.80 4.93 -1.21
N LEU A 25 21.94 5.53 -2.40
CA LEU A 25 23.22 5.70 -3.08
C LEU A 25 23.89 6.97 -2.55
N GLY A 26 24.40 6.95 -1.33
CA GLY A 26 24.94 8.17 -0.68
C GLY A 26 25.94 8.97 -1.55
N ASP A 27 26.10 10.26 -1.26
CA ASP A 27 26.76 11.26 -2.13
C ASP A 27 28.29 11.08 -2.33
N THR A 28 28.89 10.04 -1.74
CA THR A 28 30.35 9.82 -1.83
C THR A 28 30.72 9.09 -3.11
N ARG A 29 31.37 9.83 -4.02
CA ARG A 29 32.04 9.30 -5.21
C ARG A 29 33.33 8.59 -4.80
N GLU A 30 33.46 7.33 -5.21
CA GLU A 30 34.63 6.51 -4.89
C GLU A 30 35.82 6.85 -5.80
N PRO A 31 37.07 6.61 -5.34
CA PRO A 31 38.27 7.05 -6.05
C PRO A 31 38.54 6.32 -7.38
N SER A 32 37.83 5.22 -7.67
CA SER A 32 37.93 4.53 -8.97
C SER A 32 36.58 3.96 -9.44
N PRO A 33 36.38 3.78 -10.77
CA PRO A 33 35.15 3.18 -11.31
C PRO A 33 34.88 1.76 -10.81
N ALA A 34 35.94 0.97 -10.57
CA ALA A 34 35.82 -0.38 -10.03
C ALA A 34 35.33 -0.35 -8.57
N ALA A 35 35.87 0.56 -7.75
CA ALA A 35 35.43 0.76 -6.38
C ALA A 35 33.97 1.24 -6.30
N GLN A 36 33.55 2.09 -7.24
CA GLN A 36 32.16 2.55 -7.29
C GLN A 36 31.18 1.44 -7.67
N LYS A 37 31.54 0.58 -8.64
CA LYS A 37 30.72 -0.61 -8.98
C LYS A 37 30.59 -1.57 -7.80
N ALA A 38 31.70 -1.83 -7.09
CA ALA A 38 31.68 -2.70 -5.90
C ALA A 38 30.78 -2.14 -4.79
N LYS A 39 30.84 -0.83 -4.54
CA LYS A 39 29.97 -0.14 -3.57
C LYS A 39 28.49 -0.24 -3.95
N VAL A 40 28.15 0.07 -5.19
CA VAL A 40 26.76 -0.02 -5.68
C VAL A 40 26.24 -1.45 -5.62
N SER A 41 27.06 -2.44 -6.00
CA SER A 41 26.67 -3.86 -5.89
C SER A 41 26.35 -4.23 -4.44
N ARG A 42 27.20 -3.84 -3.50
CA ARG A 42 26.97 -4.10 -2.07
C ARG A 42 25.69 -3.45 -1.54
N LEU A 43 25.45 -2.18 -1.90
CA LEU A 43 24.24 -1.45 -1.49
C LEU A 43 22.98 -2.07 -2.11
N LEU A 44 23.09 -2.55 -3.36
CA LEU A 44 22.00 -3.25 -4.03
C LEU A 44 21.70 -4.59 -3.35
N ASP A 45 22.73 -5.37 -2.99
CA ASP A 45 22.55 -6.65 -2.29
C ASP A 45 21.85 -6.44 -0.94
N GLU A 46 22.22 -5.39 -0.20
CA GLU A 46 21.59 -5.03 1.07
C GLU A 46 20.11 -4.61 0.89
N ALA A 47 19.83 -3.77 -0.10
CA ALA A 47 18.46 -3.38 -0.43
C ALA A 47 17.61 -4.59 -0.85
N MET A 48 18.16 -5.50 -1.67
CA MET A 48 17.47 -6.71 -2.11
C MET A 48 17.21 -7.70 -0.98
N ALA A 49 18.16 -7.85 -0.04
CA ALA A 49 17.96 -8.65 1.16
C ALA A 49 16.86 -8.07 2.07
N SER A 50 16.83 -6.75 2.22
CA SER A 50 15.76 -6.04 2.95
C SER A 50 14.39 -6.24 2.28
N LEU A 51 14.33 -6.16 0.94
CA LEU A 51 13.12 -6.41 0.18
C LEU A 51 12.62 -7.85 0.34
N ASP A 52 13.50 -8.85 0.25
CA ASP A 52 13.15 -10.26 0.49
C ASP A 52 12.60 -10.47 1.90
N ALA A 53 13.22 -9.87 2.92
CA ALA A 53 12.73 -9.92 4.29
C ALA A 53 11.32 -9.32 4.43
N VAL A 54 11.04 -8.20 3.78
CA VAL A 54 9.69 -7.60 3.75
C VAL A 54 8.70 -8.53 3.06
N ILE A 55 9.03 -9.08 1.89
CA ILE A 55 8.16 -9.99 1.15
C ILE A 55 7.84 -11.23 2.01
N ARG A 56 8.84 -11.82 2.67
CA ARG A 56 8.64 -12.96 3.56
C ARG A 56 7.80 -12.60 4.78
N SER A 57 7.99 -11.42 5.36
CA SER A 57 7.18 -10.97 6.49
C SER A 57 5.68 -10.83 6.13
N LYS A 58 5.35 -10.60 4.85
CA LYS A 58 3.94 -10.58 4.38
C LYS A 58 3.34 -11.97 4.20
N LYS A 59 4.16 -13.00 4.03
CA LYS A 59 3.70 -14.39 3.93
C LYS A 59 3.49 -15.03 5.31
N LEU A 60 4.07 -14.45 6.35
CA LEU A 60 3.96 -14.93 7.71
C LEU A 60 2.76 -14.25 8.41
N PRO A 61 1.96 -15.00 9.19
CA PRO A 61 0.92 -14.41 10.03
C PRO A 61 1.56 -13.44 11.02
N SER A 62 0.88 -12.33 11.32
CA SER A 62 1.40 -11.34 12.28
C SER A 62 1.66 -12.01 13.63
N THR A 63 2.90 -11.97 14.11
CA THR A 63 3.28 -12.56 15.40
C THR A 63 2.71 -11.82 16.60
N ASP A 64 2.33 -10.56 16.43
CA ASP A 64 1.93 -9.67 17.53
C ASP A 64 0.45 -9.86 17.94
N ILE A 65 -0.35 -10.53 17.12
CA ILE A 65 -1.77 -10.74 17.37
C ILE A 65 -2.08 -12.24 17.28
N PRO A 66 -2.55 -12.87 18.38
CA PRO A 66 -2.97 -14.27 18.35
C PRO A 66 -4.01 -14.50 17.24
N ALA A 67 -3.89 -15.62 16.52
CA ALA A 67 -4.82 -15.97 15.43
C ALA A 67 -6.30 -16.00 15.87
N ALA A 68 -6.56 -16.41 17.13
CA ALA A 68 -7.90 -16.35 17.73
C ALA A 68 -8.45 -14.91 17.81
N THR A 69 -7.58 -13.94 18.11
CA THR A 69 -7.92 -12.52 18.16
C THR A 69 -8.18 -11.96 16.76
N LEU A 70 -7.49 -12.46 15.73
CA LEU A 70 -7.77 -12.08 14.34
C LEU A 70 -9.17 -12.53 13.91
N GLY A 71 -9.55 -13.79 14.15
CA GLY A 71 -10.89 -14.28 13.85
C GLY A 71 -11.98 -13.50 14.57
N ARG A 72 -11.77 -13.18 15.86
CA ARG A 72 -12.68 -12.33 16.63
C ARG A 72 -12.81 -10.92 16.05
N ARG A 73 -11.69 -10.30 15.66
CA ARG A 73 -11.68 -8.97 15.03
C ARG A 73 -12.41 -8.95 13.69
N LEU A 74 -12.26 -9.99 12.87
CA LEU A 74 -13.01 -10.12 11.61
C LEU A 74 -14.51 -10.09 11.90
N ILE A 75 -14.97 -10.91 12.86
CA ILE A 75 -16.38 -10.96 13.26
C ILE A 75 -16.87 -9.60 13.81
N GLU A 76 -16.11 -8.99 14.72
CA GLU A 76 -16.43 -7.67 15.30
C GLU A 76 -16.52 -6.57 14.23
N ARG A 77 -15.78 -6.70 13.13
CA ARG A 77 -15.80 -5.77 11.99
C ARG A 77 -16.81 -6.13 10.91
N GLY A 78 -17.55 -7.22 11.06
CA GLY A 78 -18.48 -7.73 10.03
C GLY A 78 -17.76 -8.26 8.78
N GLU A 79 -16.49 -8.63 8.90
CA GLU A 79 -15.66 -9.19 7.84
C GLU A 79 -15.76 -10.73 7.85
N THR A 80 -15.75 -11.36 6.68
CA THR A 80 -15.86 -12.83 6.56
C THR A 80 -14.72 -13.38 5.70
N TYR A 81 -14.13 -14.51 6.08
CA TYR A 81 -13.17 -15.23 5.26
C TYR A 81 -13.67 -16.66 4.98
N ASP A 82 -13.92 -16.96 3.72
CA ASP A 82 -14.21 -18.31 3.23
C ASP A 82 -12.89 -19.03 2.95
N ALA A 83 -12.52 -19.96 3.83
CA ALA A 83 -11.29 -20.73 3.71
C ALA A 83 -11.32 -21.76 2.57
N VAL A 84 -12.49 -22.21 2.14
CA VAL A 84 -12.66 -23.20 1.05
C VAL A 84 -12.40 -22.52 -0.28
N ASN A 85 -13.07 -21.40 -0.52
CA ASN A 85 -12.90 -20.61 -1.74
C ASN A 85 -11.76 -19.58 -1.64
N ARG A 86 -11.04 -19.54 -0.52
CA ARG A 86 -9.96 -18.58 -0.20
C ARG A 86 -10.37 -17.13 -0.47
N THR A 87 -11.63 -16.82 -0.19
CA THR A 87 -12.24 -15.54 -0.54
C THR A 87 -12.51 -14.72 0.71
N TYR A 88 -12.17 -13.44 0.65
CA TYR A 88 -12.41 -12.48 1.74
C TYR A 88 -13.62 -11.59 1.41
N THR A 89 -14.51 -11.37 2.36
CA THR A 89 -15.64 -10.47 2.22
C THR A 89 -15.45 -9.31 3.17
N PRO A 90 -15.16 -8.10 2.66
CA PRO A 90 -14.94 -6.94 3.50
C PRO A 90 -16.23 -6.50 4.21
N GLY A 91 -16.08 -5.99 5.44
CA GLY A 91 -17.16 -5.50 6.27
C GLY A 91 -17.60 -4.06 5.92
N PRO A 92 -18.60 -3.51 6.63
CA PRO A 92 -19.17 -2.19 6.36
C PRO A 92 -18.15 -1.04 6.43
N GLY A 93 -17.09 -1.17 7.24
CA GLY A 93 -16.03 -0.16 7.31
C GLY A 93 -15.30 0.06 5.98
N PHE A 94 -15.14 -0.99 5.18
CA PHE A 94 -14.53 -0.87 3.84
C PHE A 94 -15.46 -0.13 2.87
N ALA A 95 -16.78 -0.38 2.94
CA ALA A 95 -17.75 0.35 2.14
C ALA A 95 -17.79 1.84 2.50
N ALA A 96 -17.74 2.16 3.79
CA ALA A 96 -17.65 3.54 4.27
C ALA A 96 -16.38 4.25 3.79
N TYR A 97 -15.24 3.56 3.82
CA TYR A 97 -13.98 4.07 3.27
C TYR A 97 -14.10 4.38 1.77
N LEU A 98 -14.67 3.47 0.97
CA LEU A 98 -14.85 3.71 -0.47
C LEU A 98 -15.78 4.88 -0.74
N ALA A 99 -16.87 5.01 0.02
CA ALA A 99 -17.78 6.13 -0.10
C ALA A 99 -17.08 7.46 0.23
N ALA A 100 -16.27 7.50 1.30
CA ALA A 100 -15.50 8.68 1.66
C ALA A 100 -14.47 9.04 0.56
N LEU A 101 -13.69 8.06 0.09
CA LEU A 101 -12.71 8.26 -0.98
C LEU A 101 -13.36 8.82 -2.25
N VAL A 102 -14.47 8.24 -2.70
CA VAL A 102 -15.18 8.71 -3.88
C VAL A 102 -15.73 10.13 -3.65
N THR A 103 -16.23 10.42 -2.46
CA THR A 103 -16.76 11.75 -2.13
C THR A 103 -15.65 12.82 -2.17
N ASP A 104 -14.48 12.52 -1.61
CA ASP A 104 -13.33 13.44 -1.60
C ASP A 104 -12.81 13.72 -3.02
N GLU A 105 -12.70 12.69 -3.86
CA GLU A 105 -12.28 12.85 -5.26
C GLU A 105 -13.31 13.65 -6.09
N VAL A 106 -14.61 13.39 -5.90
CA VAL A 106 -15.67 14.15 -6.55
C VAL A 106 -15.65 15.62 -6.11
N ALA A 107 -15.46 15.89 -4.82
CA ALA A 107 -15.34 17.24 -4.31
C ALA A 107 -14.11 17.96 -4.91
N THR A 108 -12.97 17.27 -4.99
CA THR A 108 -11.74 17.81 -5.58
C THR A 108 -11.92 18.13 -7.07
N ALA A 109 -12.53 17.22 -7.83
CA ALA A 109 -12.84 17.42 -9.24
C ALA A 109 -13.81 18.61 -9.47
N GLN A 110 -14.81 18.77 -8.60
CA GLN A 110 -15.74 19.90 -8.66
C GLN A 110 -15.06 21.24 -8.36
N ILE A 111 -14.15 21.29 -7.38
CA ILE A 111 -13.35 22.47 -7.07
C ILE A 111 -12.49 22.84 -8.28
N GLN A 112 -11.79 21.88 -8.87
CA GLN A 112 -10.98 22.10 -10.08
C GLN A 112 -11.83 22.58 -11.27
N ALA A 113 -12.98 21.96 -11.51
CA ALA A 113 -13.89 22.37 -12.57
C ALA A 113 -14.43 23.79 -12.38
N THR A 114 -14.65 24.22 -11.14
CA THR A 114 -15.11 25.57 -10.81
C THR A 114 -13.99 26.60 -11.02
N LEU A 115 -12.77 26.28 -10.59
CA LEU A 115 -11.58 27.12 -10.84
C LEU A 115 -11.31 27.28 -12.35
N MET A 116 -11.40 26.21 -13.14
CA MET A 116 -11.23 26.25 -14.59
C MET A 116 -12.31 27.07 -15.32
N LYS A 117 -13.53 27.16 -14.76
CA LYS A 117 -14.59 28.02 -15.31
C LYS A 117 -14.34 29.49 -14.97
N ALA A 118 -13.93 29.79 -13.74
CA ALA A 118 -13.59 31.15 -13.33
C ALA A 118 -12.45 31.75 -14.17
N ASP A 119 -11.42 30.96 -14.49
CA ASP A 119 -10.33 31.38 -15.39
C ASP A 119 -10.79 31.62 -16.84
N ARG A 120 -11.88 30.97 -17.28
CA ARG A 120 -12.42 31.15 -18.65
C ARG A 120 -13.37 32.34 -18.79
N GLU A 121 -14.00 32.76 -17.71
CA GLU A 121 -14.94 33.90 -17.71
C GLU A 121 -14.24 35.24 -17.37
N GLY A 122 -12.96 35.20 -16.98
CA GLY A 122 -12.13 36.36 -16.65
C GLY A 122 -11.29 36.94 -17.80
N CYS A 123 -11.59 36.63 -19.05
CA CYS A 123 -10.91 37.21 -20.24
C CYS A 123 -11.91 37.92 -21.17
#